data_AF-X0ZAW5-F1
#
_entry.id   AF-X0ZAW5-F1
#
_cell.length_a   1.000
_cell.length_b   1.000
_cell.length_c   1.000
_cell.angle_alpha   90.00
_cell.angle_beta   90.00
_cell.angle_gamma   90.00
#
_symmetry.space_group_name_H-M   'P 1'
#
loop_
_entity.id
_entity.type
_entity.pdbx_description
1 polymer ?
#
loop_
_entity_poly.entity_id
_entity_poly.type
_entity_poly.pdbx_seq_one_letter_code
_entity_poly.pdbx_strand_id
1 'polypeptide(L)'
;MSSNISKKKKKNLLKKILILKDFINKNTKDPTLIEYLLEIEKEINEKRYGLLFEEHIEEIISANNIILSEVKELSIDVGGNKNILIEGENLAALKVLEQEYQGKIDVICIDPPYNTGNKTLKYNDYDYIDSDDEYSHSKWLSFMEKRLNIAKELLVSNGVIFVNIDETQIGCLILLCEEIFGELNVDVLIWPKTDPKYDKNRVEKPIFNVKMAHEYVVMCYKNKTNTHFNKMIRRPNHSDFKTPEQPFYME
;
A
#
# COMPACT_ATOMS: atom_id res chain seq x y z
N MET A 1 -28.75 1.39 1.24
CA MET A 1 -28.21 1.95 -0.02
C MET A 1 -27.19 3.01 0.35
N SER A 2 -25.96 2.60 0.65
CA SER A 2 -24.93 3.55 1.04
C SER A 2 -24.53 4.38 -0.19
N SER A 3 -24.67 5.70 -0.08
CA SER A 3 -24.39 6.60 -1.19
C SER A 3 -22.89 6.85 -1.25
N ASN A 4 -22.21 6.25 -2.24
CA ASN A 4 -20.80 6.50 -2.59
C ASN A 4 -20.39 7.96 -2.28
N ILE A 5 -19.52 8.12 -1.28
CA ILE A 5 -19.18 9.41 -0.68
C ILE A 5 -18.42 10.28 -1.69
N SER A 6 -17.65 9.70 -2.60
CA SER A 6 -17.02 10.42 -3.72
C SER A 6 -18.08 11.07 -4.64
N LYS A 7 -19.13 10.34 -5.00
CA LYS A 7 -20.28 10.90 -5.76
C LYS A 7 -20.99 12.00 -4.96
N LYS A 8 -21.14 11.83 -3.64
CA LYS A 8 -21.74 12.84 -2.74
C LYS A 8 -20.87 14.09 -2.63
N LYS A 9 -19.55 13.95 -2.50
CA LYS A 9 -18.55 15.04 -2.48
C LYS A 9 -18.56 15.80 -3.80
N LYS A 10 -18.51 15.11 -4.94
CA LYS A 10 -18.63 15.72 -6.28
C LYS A 10 -19.93 16.53 -6.42
N LYS A 11 -21.06 15.95 -6.03
CA LYS A 11 -22.36 16.65 -6.06
C LYS A 11 -22.38 17.87 -5.14
N ASN A 12 -21.70 17.82 -4.00
CA ASN A 12 -21.59 18.96 -3.08
C ASN A 12 -20.72 20.08 -3.67
N LEU A 13 -19.56 19.74 -4.27
CA LEU A 13 -18.70 20.72 -4.95
C LEU A 13 -19.42 21.43 -6.10
N LEU A 14 -20.13 20.68 -6.94
CA LEU A 14 -20.93 21.26 -8.03
C LEU A 14 -22.04 22.18 -7.50
N LYS A 15 -22.70 21.83 -6.39
CA LYS A 15 -23.67 22.72 -5.72
C LYS A 15 -23.02 24.01 -5.22
N LYS A 16 -21.84 23.93 -4.60
CA LYS A 16 -21.10 25.12 -4.13
C LYS A 16 -20.71 26.02 -5.29
N ILE A 17 -20.24 25.46 -6.41
CA ILE A 17 -19.92 26.20 -7.64
C ILE A 17 -21.16 26.93 -8.17
N LEU A 18 -22.31 26.27 -8.21
CA LEU A 18 -23.56 26.90 -8.66
C LEU A 18 -23.93 28.12 -7.81
N ILE A 19 -23.85 28.00 -6.48
CA ILE A 19 -24.12 29.10 -5.55
C ILE A 19 -23.14 30.27 -5.79
N LEU A 20 -21.85 29.97 -6.00
CA LEU A 20 -20.84 30.99 -6.27
C LEU A 20 -21.07 31.70 -7.61
N LYS A 21 -21.44 30.95 -8.67
CA LYS A 21 -21.80 31.52 -9.98
C LYS A 21 -22.99 32.47 -9.87
N ASP A 22 -24.04 32.07 -9.15
CA ASP A 22 -25.21 32.92 -8.92
C ASP A 22 -24.87 34.19 -8.15
N PHE A 23 -24.00 34.08 -7.14
CA PHE A 23 -23.54 35.23 -6.36
C PHE A 23 -22.73 36.23 -7.21
N ILE A 24 -21.78 35.74 -8.01
CA ILE A 24 -20.93 36.58 -8.87
C ILE A 24 -21.77 37.27 -9.94
N ASN A 25 -22.69 36.55 -10.59
CA ASN A 25 -23.58 37.11 -11.62
C ASN A 25 -24.49 38.23 -11.08
N LYS A 26 -24.87 38.18 -9.81
CA LYS A 26 -25.72 39.19 -9.16
C LYS A 26 -24.95 40.42 -8.68
N ASN A 27 -23.74 40.25 -8.15
CA ASN A 27 -23.05 41.32 -7.42
C ASN A 27 -21.88 41.96 -8.19
N THR A 28 -21.02 41.15 -8.79
CA THR A 28 -19.71 41.63 -9.29
C THR A 28 -19.64 41.60 -10.81
N LYS A 29 -20.29 40.61 -11.46
CA LYS A 29 -20.22 40.33 -12.91
C LYS A 29 -18.80 40.32 -13.47
N ASP A 30 -17.84 39.92 -12.64
CA ASP A 30 -16.44 39.83 -13.04
C ASP A 30 -16.28 38.62 -13.98
N PRO A 31 -15.96 38.85 -15.27
CA PRO A 31 -15.82 37.78 -16.26
C PRO A 31 -14.73 36.79 -15.88
N THR A 32 -13.66 37.24 -15.24
CA THR A 32 -12.50 36.41 -14.87
C THR A 32 -12.86 35.39 -13.79
N LEU A 33 -13.67 35.79 -12.79
CA LEU A 33 -14.14 34.86 -11.76
C LEU A 33 -15.09 33.79 -12.32
N ILE A 34 -15.89 34.14 -13.32
CA ILE A 34 -16.78 33.20 -14.01
C ILE A 34 -15.97 32.19 -14.81
N GLU A 35 -14.92 32.65 -15.49
CA GLU A 35 -13.98 31.80 -16.23
C GLU A 35 -13.28 30.78 -15.31
N TYR A 36 -12.73 31.22 -14.17
CA TYR A 36 -12.14 30.32 -13.18
C TYR A 36 -13.13 29.28 -12.65
N LEU A 37 -14.39 29.67 -12.39
CA LEU A 37 -15.41 28.70 -11.95
C LEU A 37 -15.82 27.72 -13.04
N LEU A 38 -15.75 28.10 -14.33
CA LEU A 38 -15.97 27.21 -15.45
C LEU A 38 -14.83 26.20 -15.61
N GLU A 39 -13.58 26.64 -15.44
CA GLU A 39 -12.40 25.76 -15.43
C GLU A 39 -12.49 24.74 -14.30
N ILE A 40 -12.75 25.17 -13.07
CA ILE A 40 -12.91 24.26 -11.92
C ILE A 40 -14.07 23.28 -12.14
N GLU A 41 -15.20 23.74 -12.69
CA GLU A 41 -16.32 22.85 -13.02
C GLU A 41 -15.94 21.82 -14.09
N LYS A 42 -15.19 22.23 -15.11
CA LYS A 42 -14.69 21.34 -16.14
C LYS A 42 -13.77 20.28 -15.53
N GLU A 43 -12.79 20.66 -14.72
CA GLU A 43 -11.87 19.74 -14.05
C GLU A 43 -12.58 18.74 -13.13
N ILE A 44 -13.61 19.17 -12.39
CA ILE A 44 -14.43 18.27 -11.55
C ILE A 44 -15.23 17.28 -12.41
N ASN A 45 -15.63 17.69 -13.62
CA ASN A 45 -16.40 16.88 -14.53
C ASN A 45 -15.56 15.99 -15.44
N GLU A 46 -14.28 16.31 -15.61
CA GLU A 46 -13.33 15.49 -16.35
C GLU A 46 -13.26 14.08 -15.75
N LYS A 47 -13.34 13.08 -16.63
CA LYS A 47 -13.14 11.69 -16.26
C LYS A 47 -11.64 11.45 -16.19
N ARG A 48 -11.12 11.22 -14.99
CA ARG A 48 -9.76 10.72 -14.82
C ARG A 48 -9.78 9.21 -15.02
N TYR A 49 -8.88 8.70 -15.86
CA TYR A 49 -8.57 7.28 -15.90
C TYR A 49 -7.65 7.00 -14.72
N GLY A 50 -8.01 6.04 -13.87
CA GLY A 50 -7.24 5.73 -12.67
C GLY A 50 -8.09 5.11 -11.57
N LEU A 51 -7.42 4.75 -10.48
CA LEU A 51 -8.05 4.20 -9.29
C LEU A 51 -8.75 5.34 -8.53
N LEU A 52 -10.02 5.13 -8.16
CA LEU A 52 -10.80 6.09 -7.37
C LEU A 52 -11.36 5.37 -6.16
N PHE A 53 -10.86 5.73 -4.99
CA PHE A 53 -11.29 5.15 -3.71
C PHE A 53 -11.53 6.25 -2.67
N GLU A 54 -12.18 5.87 -1.58
CA GLU A 54 -12.46 6.79 -0.49
C GLU A 54 -11.26 6.89 0.44
N GLU A 55 -10.78 8.12 0.63
CA GLU A 55 -9.74 8.40 1.62
C GLU A 55 -10.34 8.32 3.02
N HIS A 56 -9.69 7.55 3.88
CA HIS A 56 -10.07 7.36 5.26
C HIS A 56 -8.99 7.98 6.14
N ILE A 57 -9.36 9.04 6.86
CA ILE A 57 -8.46 9.80 7.72
C ILE A 57 -8.02 8.89 8.88
N GLU A 58 -6.72 8.65 8.98
CA GLU A 58 -6.08 8.15 10.19
C GLU A 58 -5.52 9.38 10.91
N GLU A 59 -5.59 9.45 12.24
CA GLU A 59 -4.94 10.54 12.98
C GLU A 59 -3.44 10.50 12.74
N ILE A 60 -2.98 11.37 11.83
CA ILE A 60 -1.58 11.56 11.54
C ILE A 60 -0.99 12.33 12.71
N ILE A 61 -0.45 11.59 13.69
CA ILE A 61 0.49 12.17 14.65
C ILE A 61 1.64 12.75 13.81
N SER A 62 1.94 14.03 14.05
CA SER A 62 3.08 14.70 13.42
C SER A 62 4.36 13.96 13.81
N ALA A 63 5.26 13.73 12.84
CA ALA A 63 6.51 13.00 13.09
C ALA A 63 7.32 13.61 14.25
N ASN A 64 7.25 14.94 14.42
CA ASN A 64 7.92 15.67 15.51
C ASN A 64 7.42 15.30 16.92
N ASN A 65 6.27 14.64 17.02
CA ASN A 65 5.69 14.20 18.29
C ASN A 65 5.91 12.70 18.55
N ILE A 66 6.61 11.98 17.66
CA ILE A 66 6.88 10.56 17.80
C ILE A 66 8.31 10.41 18.35
N ILE A 67 8.46 9.73 19.50
CA ILE A 67 9.74 9.52 20.16
C ILE A 67 10.05 8.03 20.14
N LEU A 68 11.19 7.64 19.56
CA LEU A 68 11.72 6.29 19.70
C LEU A 68 12.43 6.17 21.04
N SER A 69 12.01 5.21 21.86
CA SER A 69 12.64 4.89 23.13
C SER A 69 13.41 3.57 22.98
N GLU A 70 14.70 3.59 23.27
CA GLU A 70 15.52 2.39 23.24
C GLU A 70 15.22 1.50 24.46
N VAL A 71 14.79 0.27 24.20
CA VAL A 71 14.62 -0.77 25.24
C VAL A 71 15.91 -1.57 25.36
N LYS A 72 16.84 -1.07 26.17
CA LYS A 72 18.19 -1.65 26.30
C LYS A 72 18.19 -3.12 26.74
N GLU A 73 17.18 -3.53 27.48
CA GLU A 73 17.02 -4.91 27.99
C GLU A 73 16.87 -5.93 26.85
N LEU A 74 16.32 -5.51 25.69
CA LEU A 74 16.16 -6.35 24.50
C LEU A 74 17.31 -6.22 23.50
N SER A 75 18.34 -5.42 23.82
CA SER A 75 19.50 -5.22 22.95
C SER A 75 20.41 -6.44 23.01
N ILE A 76 20.67 -7.03 21.83
CA ILE A 76 21.59 -8.16 21.68
C ILE A 76 22.83 -7.67 20.93
N ASP A 77 23.98 -7.66 21.61
CA ASP A 77 25.28 -7.38 20.98
C ASP A 77 26.05 -8.68 20.75
N VAL A 78 25.99 -9.16 19.51
CA VAL A 78 26.73 -10.35 19.04
C VAL A 78 27.90 -9.99 18.12
N GLY A 79 28.24 -8.70 18.01
CA GLY A 79 29.17 -8.19 17.00
C GLY A 79 28.59 -8.25 15.57
N GLY A 80 29.04 -7.34 14.70
CA GLY A 80 28.59 -7.25 13.31
C GLY A 80 27.74 -6.00 13.03
N ASN A 81 26.81 -6.11 12.08
CA ASN A 81 25.96 -5.00 11.65
C ASN A 81 24.81 -4.76 12.63
N LYS A 82 24.47 -3.49 12.86
CA LYS A 82 23.36 -3.09 13.73
C LYS A 82 22.03 -3.34 13.02
N ASN A 83 21.19 -4.19 13.60
CA ASN A 83 19.79 -4.37 13.21
C ASN A 83 18.89 -3.60 14.18
N ILE A 84 17.75 -3.10 13.70
CA ILE A 84 16.79 -2.34 14.50
C ILE A 84 15.43 -3.02 14.41
N LEU A 85 14.82 -3.29 15.56
CA LEU A 85 13.42 -3.66 15.69
C LEU A 85 12.65 -2.47 16.27
N ILE A 86 11.57 -2.07 15.62
CA ILE A 86 10.69 -0.99 16.09
C ILE A 86 9.33 -1.61 16.40
N GLU A 87 8.88 -1.48 17.64
CA GLU A 87 7.54 -1.87 18.06
C GLU A 87 6.61 -0.65 18.04
N GLY A 88 5.48 -0.76 17.36
CA GLY A 88 4.48 0.31 17.27
C GLY A 88 3.59 0.21 16.05
N GLU A 89 2.76 1.23 15.87
CA GLU A 89 1.96 1.39 14.65
C GLU A 89 2.90 1.73 13.47
N ASN A 90 2.74 1.03 12.34
CA ASN A 90 3.73 1.03 11.27
C ASN A 90 3.78 2.36 10.50
N LEU A 91 2.67 3.09 10.36
CA LEU A 91 2.69 4.42 9.74
C LEU A 91 3.45 5.43 10.62
N ALA A 92 3.31 5.34 11.95
CA ALA A 92 4.10 6.13 12.88
C ALA A 92 5.60 5.80 12.80
N ALA A 93 5.96 4.51 12.78
CA ALA A 93 7.35 4.07 12.64
C ALA A 93 7.97 4.53 11.31
N LEU A 94 7.24 4.40 10.20
CA LEU A 94 7.69 4.83 8.87
C LEU A 94 7.97 6.34 8.82
N LYS A 95 7.13 7.18 9.45
CA LYS A 95 7.37 8.63 9.52
C LYS A 95 8.64 9.01 10.26
N VAL A 96 8.99 8.28 11.33
CA VAL A 96 10.26 8.51 12.02
C VAL A 96 11.42 8.08 11.14
N LEU A 97 11.30 6.92 10.49
CA LEU A 97 12.31 6.46 9.54
C LEU A 97 12.48 7.43 8.36
N GLU A 98 11.42 8.06 7.89
CA GLU A 98 11.45 9.03 6.80
C GLU A 98 12.39 10.21 7.10
N GLN A 99 12.47 10.66 8.36
CA GLN A 99 13.34 11.77 8.75
C GLN A 99 14.84 11.44 8.62
N GLU A 100 15.22 10.20 8.90
CA GLU A 100 16.63 9.79 9.02
C GLU A 100 17.11 8.89 7.86
N TYR A 101 16.21 8.15 7.21
CA TYR A 101 16.51 7.09 6.24
C TYR A 101 15.97 7.34 4.84
N GLN A 102 15.51 8.56 4.54
CA GLN A 102 15.11 8.93 3.19
C GLN A 102 16.22 8.62 2.17
N GLY A 103 15.89 7.88 1.12
CA GLY A 103 16.83 7.50 0.08
C GLY A 103 17.99 6.60 0.54
N LYS A 104 17.84 5.86 1.64
CA LYS A 104 18.90 4.99 2.20
C LYS A 104 18.55 3.50 2.21
N ILE A 105 17.32 3.11 1.86
CA ILE A 105 16.88 1.72 1.90
C ILE A 105 16.99 1.09 0.51
N ASP A 106 17.73 -0.01 0.39
CA ASP A 106 17.89 -0.74 -0.88
C ASP A 106 16.64 -1.57 -1.23
N VAL A 107 16.11 -2.30 -0.25
CA VAL A 107 15.03 -3.27 -0.44
C VAL A 107 14.03 -3.17 0.70
N ILE A 108 12.74 -3.17 0.35
CA ILE A 108 11.63 -3.28 1.29
C ILE A 108 10.84 -4.54 0.94
N CYS A 109 10.51 -5.35 1.93
CA CYS A 109 9.63 -6.51 1.77
C CYS A 109 8.49 -6.40 2.78
N ILE A 110 7.24 -6.46 2.31
CA ILE A 110 6.07 -6.39 3.17
C ILE A 110 5.07 -7.49 2.81
N ASP A 111 4.40 -8.00 3.85
CA ASP A 111 3.30 -8.94 3.76
C ASP A 111 2.06 -8.30 4.40
N PRO A 112 1.41 -7.33 3.70
CA PRO A 112 0.26 -6.65 4.23
C PRO A 112 -0.89 -7.64 4.42
N PRO A 113 -1.86 -7.34 5.28
CA PRO A 113 -3.02 -8.22 5.44
C PRO A 113 -3.84 -8.28 4.15
N TYR A 114 -4.16 -9.49 3.68
CA TYR A 114 -4.79 -9.75 2.38
C TYR A 114 -6.29 -9.40 2.28
N ASN A 115 -6.89 -8.91 3.38
CA ASN A 115 -8.31 -8.52 3.42
C ASN A 115 -9.26 -9.64 2.95
N THR A 116 -8.97 -10.88 3.33
CA THR A 116 -9.73 -12.09 2.94
C THR A 116 -11.05 -12.29 3.70
N GLY A 117 -11.52 -11.28 4.44
CA GLY A 117 -12.71 -11.36 5.30
C GLY A 117 -12.49 -12.11 6.63
N ASN A 118 -11.35 -12.79 6.81
CA ASN A 118 -11.01 -13.48 8.05
C ASN A 118 -10.46 -12.54 9.14
N LYS A 119 -11.17 -11.44 9.47
CA LYS A 119 -10.85 -10.54 10.62
C LYS A 119 -9.36 -10.17 10.79
N THR A 120 -8.56 -10.14 9.73
CA THR A 120 -7.11 -9.89 9.79
C THR A 120 -6.77 -8.40 9.81
N LEU A 121 -7.71 -7.53 9.44
CA LEU A 121 -7.53 -6.08 9.39
C LEU A 121 -8.40 -5.38 10.44
N LYS A 122 -7.73 -4.69 11.36
CA LYS A 122 -8.33 -3.66 12.21
C LYS A 122 -7.97 -2.30 11.61
N TYR A 123 -8.97 -1.58 11.14
CA TYR A 123 -8.77 -0.24 10.56
C TYR A 123 -8.83 0.85 11.64
N ASN A 124 -9.61 0.63 12.70
CA ASN A 124 -9.77 1.51 13.86
C ASN A 124 -9.92 0.68 15.16
N ASP A 125 -9.87 1.34 16.33
CA ASP A 125 -10.09 0.73 17.66
C ASP A 125 -11.43 0.00 17.85
N TYR A 126 -12.39 0.15 16.92
CA TYR A 126 -13.77 -0.30 17.13
C TYR A 126 -14.33 -1.35 16.17
N ASP A 127 -13.79 -1.58 14.96
CA ASP A 127 -14.39 -2.59 14.05
C ASP A 127 -13.38 -3.26 13.10
N TYR A 128 -13.52 -4.58 12.95
CA TYR A 128 -12.87 -5.35 11.89
C TYR A 128 -13.51 -4.99 10.54
N ILE A 129 -12.74 -5.06 9.45
CA ILE A 129 -13.34 -5.06 8.11
C ILE A 129 -14.11 -6.37 7.98
N ASP A 130 -15.43 -6.30 8.11
CA ASP A 130 -16.34 -7.44 7.91
C ASP A 130 -16.48 -7.73 6.41
N SER A 131 -16.81 -8.97 6.03
CA SER A 131 -17.03 -9.35 4.63
C SER A 131 -18.18 -8.58 3.98
N ASP A 132 -19.09 -8.04 4.79
CA ASP A 132 -20.23 -7.23 4.36
C ASP A 132 -19.92 -5.72 4.27
N ASP A 133 -18.67 -5.31 4.54
CA ASP A 133 -18.26 -3.91 4.42
C ASP A 133 -18.08 -3.51 2.95
N GLU A 134 -19.06 -2.77 2.43
CA GLU A 134 -19.06 -2.18 1.07
C GLU A 134 -17.81 -1.31 0.80
N TYR A 135 -17.09 -0.85 1.83
CA TYR A 135 -15.92 0.02 1.72
C TYR A 135 -14.58 -0.68 2.01
N SER A 136 -14.58 -2.01 2.18
CA SER A 136 -13.40 -2.81 2.53
C SER A 136 -12.17 -2.52 1.64
N HIS A 137 -12.36 -2.48 0.32
CA HIS A 137 -11.27 -2.15 -0.63
C HIS A 137 -10.78 -0.70 -0.51
N SER A 138 -11.69 0.26 -0.30
CA SER A 138 -11.30 1.68 -0.17
C SER A 138 -10.51 1.92 1.12
N LYS A 139 -10.92 1.30 2.22
CA LYS A 139 -10.19 1.31 3.49
C LYS A 139 -8.80 0.73 3.31
N TRP A 140 -8.69 -0.48 2.74
CA TRP A 140 -7.40 -1.12 2.52
C TRP A 140 -6.48 -0.28 1.62
N LEU A 141 -7.01 0.29 0.54
CA LEU A 141 -6.25 1.18 -0.34
C LEU A 141 -5.77 2.43 0.39
N SER A 142 -6.62 3.10 1.17
CA SER A 142 -6.23 4.28 1.95
C SER A 142 -5.19 3.95 3.03
N PHE A 143 -5.25 2.76 3.63
CA PHE A 143 -4.21 2.25 4.53
C PHE A 143 -2.88 2.04 3.80
N MET A 144 -2.90 1.33 2.67
CA MET A 144 -1.69 0.99 1.92
C MET A 144 -1.04 2.22 1.29
N GLU A 145 -1.83 3.13 0.72
CA GLU A 145 -1.37 4.33 0.03
C GLU A 145 -0.41 5.15 0.89
N LYS A 146 -0.80 5.45 2.14
CA LYS A 146 0.02 6.26 3.06
C LYS A 146 1.38 5.62 3.33
N ARG A 147 1.39 4.29 3.49
CA ARG A 147 2.59 3.51 3.82
C ARG A 147 3.50 3.34 2.61
N LEU A 148 2.93 3.07 1.43
CA LEU A 148 3.66 2.94 0.17
C LEU A 148 4.28 4.26 -0.27
N ASN A 149 3.62 5.40 -0.04
CA ASN A 149 4.18 6.72 -0.30
C ASN A 149 5.46 6.96 0.51
N ILE A 150 5.43 6.72 1.83
CA ILE A 150 6.63 6.87 2.66
C ILE A 150 7.69 5.83 2.29
N ALA A 151 7.29 4.58 2.06
CA ALA A 151 8.21 3.52 1.64
C ALA A 151 8.96 3.90 0.35
N LYS A 152 8.28 4.52 -0.62
CA LYS A 152 8.92 5.05 -1.82
C LYS A 152 9.98 6.09 -1.47
N GLU A 153 9.74 7.00 -0.53
CA GLU A 153 10.71 8.02 -0.13
C GLU A 153 11.93 7.45 0.61
N LEU A 154 11.75 6.35 1.34
CA LEU A 154 12.86 5.63 1.99
C LEU A 154 13.81 4.96 0.98
N LEU A 155 13.31 4.56 -0.20
CA LEU A 155 14.11 3.82 -1.18
C LEU A 155 15.21 4.67 -1.82
N VAL A 156 16.40 4.08 -1.94
CA VAL A 156 17.46 4.56 -2.83
C VAL A 156 16.97 4.60 -4.29
N SER A 157 17.64 5.36 -5.15
CA SER A 157 17.19 5.56 -6.54
C SER A 157 16.99 4.26 -7.35
N ASN A 158 17.80 3.24 -7.09
CA ASN A 158 17.74 1.91 -7.72
C ASN A 158 17.04 0.87 -6.83
N GLY A 159 16.42 1.29 -5.74
CA GLY A 159 15.82 0.44 -4.72
C GLY A 159 14.47 -0.14 -5.17
N VAL A 160 14.07 -1.22 -4.50
CA VAL A 160 12.85 -1.96 -4.83
C VAL A 160 12.02 -2.33 -3.60
N ILE A 161 10.72 -2.40 -3.80
CA ILE A 161 9.76 -2.91 -2.82
C ILE A 161 9.07 -4.16 -3.36
N PHE A 162 8.93 -5.17 -2.51
CA PHE A 162 8.17 -6.39 -2.75
C PHE A 162 6.97 -6.41 -1.81
N VAL A 163 5.78 -6.56 -2.38
CA VAL A 163 4.51 -6.60 -1.65
C VAL A 163 3.83 -7.93 -1.94
N ASN A 164 3.79 -8.81 -0.95
CA ASN A 164 3.07 -10.07 -1.05
C ASN A 164 1.56 -9.81 -1.04
N ILE A 165 0.81 -10.52 -1.89
CA ILE A 165 -0.64 -10.36 -1.99
C ILE A 165 -1.32 -11.60 -2.56
N ASP A 166 -2.59 -11.78 -2.24
CA ASP A 166 -3.45 -12.80 -2.84
C ASP A 166 -4.26 -12.26 -4.03
N GLU A 167 -5.11 -13.12 -4.57
CA GLU A 167 -6.07 -12.81 -5.63
C GLU A 167 -7.11 -11.74 -5.27
N THR A 168 -7.35 -11.46 -3.98
CA THR A 168 -8.43 -10.59 -3.52
C THR A 168 -8.12 -9.12 -3.75
N GLN A 169 -6.86 -8.71 -3.52
CA GLN A 169 -6.45 -7.29 -3.58
C GLN A 169 -5.48 -6.96 -4.71
N ILE A 170 -4.95 -7.95 -5.44
CA ILE A 170 -3.90 -7.73 -6.46
C ILE A 170 -4.26 -6.64 -7.47
N GLY A 171 -5.47 -6.65 -8.05
CA GLY A 171 -5.85 -5.67 -9.06
C GLY A 171 -5.84 -4.23 -8.54
N CYS A 172 -6.32 -4.04 -7.31
CA CYS A 172 -6.31 -2.74 -6.63
C CYS A 172 -4.89 -2.31 -6.25
N LEU A 173 -4.06 -3.24 -5.76
CA LEU A 173 -2.67 -2.97 -5.38
C LEU A 173 -1.81 -2.59 -6.59
N ILE A 174 -1.96 -3.26 -7.73
CA ILE A 174 -1.22 -2.92 -8.96
C ILE A 174 -1.50 -1.47 -9.34
N LEU A 175 -2.77 -1.09 -9.46
CA LEU A 175 -3.15 0.28 -9.86
C LEU A 175 -2.65 1.33 -8.86
N LEU A 176 -2.71 1.04 -7.56
CA LEU A 176 -2.16 1.92 -6.52
C LEU A 176 -0.64 2.06 -6.65
N CYS A 177 0.06 0.95 -6.89
CA CYS A 177 1.50 0.96 -7.09
C CYS A 177 1.89 1.69 -8.38
N GLU A 178 1.12 1.57 -9.46
CA GLU A 178 1.35 2.32 -10.71
C GLU A 178 1.15 3.82 -10.50
N GLU A 179 0.16 4.22 -9.69
CA GLU A 179 -0.05 5.62 -9.32
C GLU A 179 1.11 6.18 -8.49
N ILE A 180 1.61 5.41 -7.52
CA ILE A 180 2.68 5.85 -6.61
C ILE A 180 4.06 5.78 -7.29
N PHE A 181 4.42 4.68 -7.96
CA PHE A 181 5.75 4.43 -8.50
C PHE A 181 5.88 4.73 -10.00
N GLY A 182 4.77 4.83 -10.72
CA GLY A 182 4.71 4.95 -12.17
C GLY A 182 4.51 3.60 -12.85
N GLU A 183 3.68 3.57 -13.90
CA GLU A 183 3.27 2.37 -14.64
C GLU A 183 4.46 1.49 -15.09
N LEU A 184 5.52 2.11 -15.63
CA LEU A 184 6.70 1.39 -16.11
C LEU A 184 7.59 0.85 -14.97
N ASN A 185 7.32 1.22 -13.72
CA ASN A 185 8.08 0.85 -12.53
C ASN A 185 7.36 -0.20 -11.67
N VAL A 186 6.43 -0.97 -12.25
CA VAL A 186 5.73 -2.05 -11.55
C VAL A 186 5.87 -3.35 -12.36
N ASP A 187 6.18 -4.44 -11.67
CA ASP A 187 6.14 -5.81 -12.18
C ASP A 187 5.33 -6.70 -11.23
N VAL A 188 4.83 -7.82 -11.73
CA VAL A 188 4.11 -8.81 -10.93
C VAL A 188 4.81 -10.17 -11.04
N LEU A 189 5.18 -10.72 -9.90
CA LEU A 189 5.73 -12.06 -9.78
C LEU A 189 4.64 -13.03 -9.31
N ILE A 190 4.72 -14.28 -9.79
CA ILE A 190 3.80 -15.35 -9.40
C ILE A 190 4.51 -16.28 -8.41
N TRP A 191 3.90 -16.50 -7.25
CA TRP A 191 4.40 -17.37 -6.19
C TRP A 191 3.54 -18.63 -6.07
N PRO A 192 4.01 -19.83 -6.44
CA PRO A 192 3.23 -21.06 -6.32
C PRO A 192 3.00 -21.46 -4.84
N LYS A 193 1.76 -21.72 -4.42
CA LYS A 193 1.42 -22.17 -3.04
C LYS A 193 1.92 -23.59 -2.74
N THR A 194 2.06 -24.41 -3.76
CA THR A 194 2.57 -25.79 -3.66
C THR A 194 3.58 -26.03 -4.77
N ASP A 195 4.69 -26.69 -4.45
CA ASP A 195 5.55 -27.23 -5.50
C ASP A 195 4.75 -28.28 -6.28
N PRO A 196 4.63 -28.15 -7.62
CA PRO A 196 3.92 -29.11 -8.46
C PRO A 196 4.34 -30.58 -8.25
N LYS A 197 5.56 -30.83 -7.76
CA LYS A 197 6.08 -32.18 -7.44
C LYS A 197 5.45 -32.81 -6.20
N TYR A 198 5.02 -32.00 -5.23
CA TYR A 198 4.47 -32.48 -3.94
C TYR A 198 2.95 -32.32 -3.81
N ASP A 199 2.26 -31.87 -4.86
CA ASP A 199 0.81 -31.75 -4.89
C ASP A 199 0.15 -33.15 -4.90
N LYS A 200 -0.21 -33.66 -3.71
CA LYS A 200 -0.90 -34.94 -3.51
C LYS A 200 -2.30 -34.98 -4.11
N ASN A 201 -2.85 -33.84 -4.55
CA ASN A 201 -4.15 -33.72 -5.21
C ASN A 201 -4.07 -33.85 -6.75
N ARG A 202 -3.00 -34.43 -7.30
CA ARG A 202 -2.88 -34.75 -8.75
C ARG A 202 -3.92 -35.73 -9.29
N VAL A 203 -4.67 -36.42 -8.42
CA VAL A 203 -5.80 -37.23 -8.85
C VAL A 203 -6.92 -36.26 -9.24
N GLU A 204 -7.24 -36.21 -10.53
CA GLU A 204 -8.28 -35.37 -11.14
C GLU A 204 -9.63 -35.59 -10.45
N LYS A 205 -9.88 -34.85 -9.36
CA LYS A 205 -11.24 -34.68 -8.85
C LYS A 205 -11.99 -33.87 -9.92
N PRO A 206 -13.26 -34.17 -10.23
CA PRO A 206 -14.05 -33.32 -11.12
C PRO A 206 -14.01 -31.90 -10.58
N ILE A 207 -13.31 -31.03 -11.29
CA ILE A 207 -13.07 -29.66 -10.89
C ILE A 207 -14.29 -28.86 -11.33
N PHE A 208 -15.21 -28.57 -10.41
CA PHE A 208 -16.32 -27.64 -10.69
C PHE A 208 -15.85 -26.17 -10.69
N ASN A 209 -14.68 -25.85 -10.09
CA ASN A 209 -14.13 -24.50 -9.93
C ASN A 209 -12.60 -24.46 -10.13
N VAL A 210 -12.05 -23.41 -10.74
CA VAL A 210 -10.59 -23.24 -10.93
C VAL A 210 -9.85 -23.29 -9.58
N LYS A 211 -8.81 -24.13 -9.47
CA LYS A 211 -7.96 -24.23 -8.28
C LYS A 211 -7.05 -23.00 -8.17
N MET A 212 -7.15 -22.26 -7.07
CA MET A 212 -6.20 -21.20 -6.74
C MET A 212 -4.88 -21.82 -6.26
N ALA A 213 -3.88 -21.85 -7.13
CA ALA A 213 -2.61 -22.55 -6.91
C ALA A 213 -1.41 -21.61 -6.65
N HIS A 214 -1.63 -20.30 -6.64
CA HIS A 214 -0.59 -19.29 -6.53
C HIS A 214 -1.05 -18.08 -5.71
N GLU A 215 -0.06 -17.34 -5.24
CA GLU A 215 -0.13 -15.98 -4.73
C GLU A 215 0.72 -15.10 -5.64
N TYR A 216 0.79 -13.82 -5.31
CA TYR A 216 1.49 -12.84 -6.12
C TYR A 216 2.42 -12.01 -5.25
N VAL A 217 3.46 -11.49 -5.89
CA VAL A 217 4.32 -10.45 -5.30
C VAL A 217 4.34 -9.30 -6.28
N VAL A 218 3.78 -8.16 -5.88
CA VAL A 218 3.88 -6.92 -6.64
C VAL A 218 5.23 -6.30 -6.33
N MET A 219 6.01 -6.04 -7.37
CA MET A 219 7.36 -5.52 -7.27
C MET A 219 7.38 -4.11 -7.84
N CYS A 220 7.71 -3.12 -7.02
CA CYS A 220 7.80 -1.72 -7.45
C CYS A 220 9.23 -1.21 -7.36
N TYR A 221 9.62 -0.39 -8.34
CA TYR A 221 10.94 0.18 -8.45
C TYR A 221 10.88 1.67 -8.12
N LYS A 222 11.85 2.21 -7.38
CA LYS A 222 12.01 3.67 -7.30
C LYS A 222 12.36 4.24 -8.68
N ASN A 223 13.23 3.55 -9.43
CA ASN A 223 13.49 3.79 -10.84
C ASN A 223 13.98 2.51 -11.53
N LYS A 224 13.11 1.87 -12.32
CA LYS A 224 13.40 0.59 -12.97
C LYS A 224 14.58 0.65 -13.93
N THR A 225 14.79 1.77 -14.60
CA THR A 225 15.90 1.92 -15.57
C THR A 225 17.28 1.87 -14.91
N ASN A 226 17.36 2.28 -13.64
CA ASN A 226 18.60 2.31 -12.86
C ASN A 226 18.76 1.08 -11.95
N THR A 227 17.74 0.21 -11.87
CA THR A 227 17.79 -0.99 -11.05
C THR A 227 18.40 -2.15 -11.81
N HIS A 228 19.43 -2.76 -11.24
CA HIS A 228 20.10 -3.92 -11.80
C HIS A 228 20.16 -5.04 -10.77
N PHE A 229 19.61 -6.20 -11.14
CA PHE A 229 19.75 -7.41 -10.34
C PHE A 229 20.98 -8.19 -10.76
N ASN A 230 21.67 -8.72 -9.75
CA ASN A 230 22.70 -9.72 -10.00
C ASN A 230 22.05 -10.96 -10.63
N LYS A 231 22.75 -11.56 -11.59
CA LYS A 231 22.33 -12.82 -12.17
C LYS A 231 22.17 -13.84 -11.05
N MET A 232 20.99 -14.46 -10.95
CA MET A 232 20.81 -15.61 -10.07
C MET A 232 21.66 -16.77 -10.59
N ILE A 233 22.82 -16.99 -9.97
CA ILE A 233 23.75 -18.08 -10.34
C ILE A 233 23.19 -19.43 -9.93
N ARG A 234 22.43 -19.48 -8.83
CA ARG A 234 21.76 -20.67 -8.31
C ARG A 234 20.54 -20.25 -7.49
N ARG A 235 19.44 -21.02 -7.57
CA ARG A 235 18.36 -20.89 -6.58
C ARG A 235 18.91 -21.36 -5.23
N PRO A 236 18.90 -20.53 -4.18
CA PRO A 236 19.28 -20.96 -2.85
C PRO A 236 18.44 -22.18 -2.46
N ASN A 237 19.09 -23.27 -2.05
CA ASN A 237 18.37 -24.39 -1.46
C ASN A 237 18.02 -24.00 -0.02
N HIS A 238 16.88 -24.46 0.50
CA HIS A 238 16.52 -24.18 1.89
C HIS A 238 17.63 -24.68 2.85
N SER A 239 18.30 -25.78 2.49
CA SER A 239 19.48 -26.31 3.19
C SER A 239 20.70 -25.39 3.20
N ASP A 240 20.77 -24.42 2.28
CA ASP A 240 21.87 -23.46 2.18
C ASP A 240 21.70 -22.35 3.24
N PHE A 241 20.49 -22.17 3.79
CA PHE A 241 20.21 -21.30 4.93
C PHE A 241 20.26 -22.11 6.21
N LYS A 242 21.29 -21.88 7.03
CA LYS A 242 21.30 -22.41 8.39
C LYS A 242 20.38 -21.53 9.23
N THR A 243 19.22 -22.05 9.62
CA THR A 243 18.53 -21.54 10.80
C THR A 243 19.53 -21.63 11.96
N PRO A 244 19.73 -20.57 12.76
CA PRO A 244 20.54 -20.70 13.96
C PRO A 244 20.05 -21.90 14.77
N GLU A 245 20.98 -22.75 15.24
CA GLU A 245 20.64 -24.02 15.93
C GLU A 245 19.83 -23.79 17.22
N GLN A 246 19.77 -22.54 17.69
CA GLN A 246 18.88 -22.11 18.76
C GLN A 246 17.85 -21.11 18.22
N PRO A 247 16.54 -21.40 18.35
CA PRO A 247 15.54 -20.34 18.25
C PRO A 247 15.82 -19.30 19.35
N PHE A 248 15.99 -18.04 18.95
CA PHE A 248 15.92 -16.91 19.89
C PHE A 248 14.47 -16.80 20.35
N TYR A 249 14.12 -17.48 21.43
CA TYR A 249 12.94 -17.15 22.20
C TYR A 249 13.30 -15.94 23.07
N MET A 250 12.52 -14.87 22.96
CA MET A 250 12.50 -13.84 24.00
C MET A 250 11.95 -14.51 25.27
N GLU A 251 12.77 -14.62 26.31
CA GLU A 251 12.27 -14.83 27.68
C GLU A 251 11.73 -13.52 28.23
#